data_AF-A0A2H0P2M5-F1
#
_entry.id   AF-A0A2H0P2M5-F1
#
_cell.length_a   1.000
_cell.length_b   1.000
_cell.length_c   1.000
_cell.angle_alpha   90.00
_cell.angle_beta   90.00
_cell.angle_gamma   90.00
#
_symmetry.space_group_name_H-M   'P 1'
#
loop_
_entity.id
_entity.type
_entity.pdbx_description
1 polymer ?
#
loop_
_entity_poly.entity_id
_entity_poly.type
_entity_poly.pdbx_seq_one_letter_code
_entity_poly.pdbx_strand_id
1 'polypeptide(L)'
;MRDRLFKKLGAFHGARLNYKMDRPRDILELEGRLKTKPPLTLAGAAVWRIDQSDGFKFILRDGSWLGLRSSGTEPVFRVYAEAHTPKRLAEMVDAGKKMLQGKF
;
A
#
# COMPACT_ATOMS: atom_id res chain seq x y z
N MET A 1 -23.44 3.32 -15.29
CA MET A 1 -22.35 4.23 -15.74
C MET A 1 -20.95 3.83 -15.24
N ARG A 2 -20.80 2.83 -14.35
CA ARG A 2 -19.50 2.28 -13.92
C ARG A 2 -18.90 1.22 -14.86
N ASP A 3 -19.72 0.60 -15.71
CA ASP A 3 -19.31 -0.61 -16.47
C ASP A 3 -18.65 -0.32 -17.82
N ARG A 4 -18.61 0.94 -18.27
CA ARG A 4 -18.04 1.29 -19.59
C ARG A 4 -16.55 1.63 -19.58
N LEU A 5 -15.93 1.83 -18.41
CA LEU A 5 -14.49 2.10 -18.30
C LEU A 5 -13.64 0.82 -18.27
N PHE A 6 -14.24 -0.33 -17.95
CA PHE A 6 -13.54 -1.62 -17.80
C PHE A 6 -13.05 -2.23 -19.12
N LYS A 7 -13.62 -1.83 -20.26
CA LYS A 7 -13.37 -2.50 -21.55
C LYS A 7 -12.07 -2.07 -22.25
N LYS A 8 -11.36 -1.06 -21.74
CA LYS A 8 -10.15 -0.51 -22.36
C LYS A 8 -8.89 -0.49 -21.47
N LEU A 9 -9.02 -0.83 -20.18
CA LEU A 9 -7.94 -0.69 -19.18
C LEU A 9 -7.52 -2.00 -18.50
N GLY A 10 -8.24 -3.11 -18.69
CA GLY A 10 -8.04 -4.34 -17.93
C GLY A 10 -8.76 -4.30 -16.58
N ALA A 11 -9.10 -5.46 -16.02
CA ALA A 11 -9.76 -5.53 -14.72
C ALA A 11 -8.79 -5.06 -13.63
N PHE A 12 -9.14 -3.99 -12.92
CA PHE A 12 -8.42 -3.56 -11.72
C PHE A 12 -9.26 -3.87 -10.49
N HIS A 13 -8.61 -4.50 -9.51
CA HIS A 13 -9.18 -4.84 -8.23
C HIS A 13 -8.54 -3.94 -7.17
N GLY A 14 -9.37 -3.24 -6.40
CA GLY A 14 -8.92 -2.35 -5.34
C GLY A 14 -9.31 -2.85 -3.94
N ALA A 15 -8.48 -2.55 -2.94
CA ALA A 15 -8.78 -2.77 -1.52
C ALA A 15 -8.40 -1.53 -0.69
N ARG A 16 -9.19 -1.28 0.35
CA ARG A 16 -8.89 -0.29 1.39
C ARG A 16 -9.12 -0.91 2.75
N LEU A 17 -8.10 -0.91 3.60
CA LEU A 17 -8.12 -1.53 4.92
C LEU A 17 -7.59 -0.53 5.96
N ASN A 18 -8.19 -0.55 7.14
CA ASN A 18 -7.73 0.25 8.27
C ASN A 18 -7.13 -0.69 9.32
N TYR A 19 -5.93 -0.36 9.80
CA TYR A 19 -5.22 -1.10 10.84
C TYR A 19 -5.01 -0.19 12.03
N LYS A 20 -5.55 -0.61 13.18
CA LYS A 20 -5.25 0.04 14.45
C LYS A 20 -3.82 -0.32 14.85
N MET A 21 -3.08 0.68 15.28
CA MET A 21 -1.78 0.53 15.91
C MET A 21 -1.97 0.65 17.42
N ASP A 22 -1.22 -0.13 18.18
CA ASP A 22 -1.36 -0.16 19.64
C ASP A 22 -0.93 1.17 20.26
N ARG A 23 0.12 1.80 19.71
CA ARG A 23 0.65 3.07 20.22
C ARG A 23 0.81 4.07 19.08
N PRO A 24 0.47 5.36 19.29
CA PRO A 24 0.74 6.42 18.32
C PRO A 24 2.22 6.51 17.89
N ARG A 25 3.16 6.17 18.80
CA ARG A 25 4.59 6.12 18.51
C ARG A 25 4.95 5.09 17.44
N ASP A 26 4.24 3.97 17.35
CA ASP A 26 4.51 2.93 16.35
C ASP A 26 4.27 3.47 14.93
N ILE A 27 3.37 4.44 14.77
CA ILE A 27 3.15 5.15 13.51
C ILE A 27 4.40 5.94 13.11
N LEU A 28 4.88 6.78 14.00
CA LEU A 28 6.04 7.64 13.76
C LEU A 28 7.29 6.82 13.45
N GLU A 29 7.51 5.73 14.18
CA GLU A 29 8.65 4.83 13.97
C GLU A 29 8.58 4.13 12.61
N LEU A 30 7.39 3.65 12.22
CA LEU A 30 7.21 3.03 10.91
C LEU A 30 7.41 4.04 9.77
N GLU A 31 6.83 5.24 9.87
CA GLU A 31 7.02 6.29 8.86
C GLU A 31 8.49 6.69 8.75
N GLY A 32 9.21 6.80 9.88
CA GLY A 32 10.65 7.07 9.89
C GLY A 32 11.46 5.98 9.18
N ARG A 33 11.12 4.71 9.41
CA ARG A 33 11.75 3.57 8.72
C ARG A 33 11.47 3.58 7.22
N LEU A 34 10.23 3.88 6.80
CA LEU A 34 9.87 3.96 5.39
C LEU A 34 10.55 5.14 4.67
N LYS A 35 10.78 6.27 5.35
CA LYS A 35 11.56 7.39 4.78
C LYS A 35 13.03 7.05 4.58
N THR A 36 13.62 6.33 5.53
CA THR A 36 15.07 6.05 5.54
C THR A 36 15.45 4.82 4.73
N LYS A 37 14.64 3.76 4.81
CA LYS A 37 14.89 2.48 4.14
C LYS A 37 13.57 1.92 3.58
N PRO A 38 13.02 2.53 2.51
CA PRO A 38 11.82 2.00 1.88
C PRO A 38 12.09 0.64 1.21
N PRO A 39 11.08 -0.25 1.14
CA PRO A 39 11.21 -1.47 0.36
C PRO A 39 11.28 -1.16 -1.13
N LEU A 40 12.22 -1.82 -1.81
CA LEU A 40 12.38 -1.73 -3.28
C LEU A 40 11.69 -2.90 -4.01
N THR A 41 11.06 -3.82 -3.27
CA THR A 41 10.29 -4.93 -3.81
C THR A 41 9.12 -5.22 -2.88
N LEU A 42 7.93 -5.42 -3.44
CA LEU A 42 6.71 -5.75 -2.72
C LEU A 42 5.98 -6.86 -3.45
N ALA A 43 5.49 -7.85 -2.71
CA ALA A 43 4.81 -9.02 -3.27
C ALA A 43 5.60 -9.66 -4.44
N GLY A 44 6.93 -9.63 -4.43
CA GLY A 44 7.74 -10.19 -5.52
C GLY A 44 7.83 -9.35 -6.80
N ALA A 45 7.32 -8.11 -6.83
CA ALA A 45 7.61 -7.17 -7.93
C ALA A 45 8.39 -5.93 -7.45
N ALA A 46 9.24 -5.42 -8.32
CA ALA A 46 10.09 -4.26 -8.04
C ALA A 46 9.26 -2.98 -7.95
N VAL A 47 9.58 -2.15 -6.96
CA VAL A 47 9.06 -0.79 -6.81
C VAL A 47 9.82 0.11 -7.77
N TRP A 48 9.12 0.77 -8.69
CA TRP A 48 9.76 1.71 -9.64
C TRP A 48 9.66 3.16 -9.20
N ARG A 49 8.66 3.49 -8.38
CA ARG A 49 8.47 4.83 -7.83
C ARG A 49 7.81 4.77 -6.46
N ILE A 50 8.23 5.67 -5.59
CA ILE A 50 7.60 5.92 -4.30
C ILE A 50 7.17 7.37 -4.30
N ASP A 51 5.87 7.62 -4.15
CA ASP A 51 5.31 8.95 -3.95
C ASP A 51 5.07 9.16 -2.46
N GLN A 52 5.61 10.25 -1.91
CA GLN A 52 5.55 10.59 -0.49
C GLN A 52 4.71 11.84 -0.19
N SER A 53 3.93 12.33 -1.16
CA SER A 53 3.14 13.56 -1.02
C SER A 53 2.01 13.46 0.01
N ASP A 54 1.38 12.28 0.13
CA ASP A 54 0.31 11.99 1.09
C ASP A 54 0.45 10.56 1.63
N GLY A 55 1.42 10.37 2.52
CA GLY A 55 1.82 9.05 3.03
C GLY A 55 2.90 8.42 2.15
N PHE A 56 2.79 7.11 1.87
CA PHE A 56 3.70 6.40 0.97
C PHE A 56 2.90 5.63 -0.06
N LYS A 57 3.09 5.93 -1.34
CA LYS A 57 2.53 5.17 -2.45
C LYS A 57 3.65 4.50 -3.24
N PHE A 58 3.76 3.19 -3.08
CA PHE A 58 4.66 2.32 -3.80
C PHE A 58 4.00 1.90 -5.11
N ILE A 59 4.61 2.26 -6.24
CA ILE A 59 4.14 1.89 -7.56
C ILE A 59 5.10 0.83 -8.10
N LEU A 60 4.55 -0.32 -8.51
CA LEU A 60 5.30 -1.51 -8.89
C LEU A 60 5.40 -1.60 -10.41
N ARG A 61 6.45 -2.23 -10.92
CA ARG A 61 6.70 -2.34 -12.37
C ARG A 61 5.61 -3.10 -13.13
N ASP A 62 4.83 -3.93 -12.44
CA ASP A 62 3.71 -4.68 -13.00
C ASP A 62 2.41 -3.87 -13.11
N GLY A 63 2.43 -2.58 -12.75
CA GLY A 63 1.26 -1.69 -12.77
C GLY A 63 0.46 -1.67 -11.46
N SER A 64 0.74 -2.58 -10.53
CA SER A 64 0.10 -2.59 -9.20
C SER A 64 0.64 -1.47 -8.33
N TRP A 65 -0.11 -1.09 -7.29
CA TRP A 65 0.38 -0.13 -6.29
C TRP A 65 -0.14 -0.41 -4.88
N LEU A 66 0.63 0.04 -3.89
CA LEU A 66 0.31 -0.01 -2.46
C LEU A 66 0.44 1.39 -1.86
N GLY A 67 -0.59 1.87 -1.21
CA GLY A 67 -0.62 3.13 -0.46
C GLY A 67 -0.68 2.89 1.04
N LEU A 68 0.14 3.59 1.82
CA LEU A 68 0.12 3.61 3.28
C LEU A 68 -0.07 5.05 3.75
N ARG A 69 -1.05 5.29 4.63
CA ARG A 69 -1.31 6.63 5.18
C ARG A 69 -1.73 6.55 6.64
N SER A 70 -1.13 7.35 7.51
CA SER A 70 -1.55 7.49 8.90
C SER A 70 -2.80 8.38 9.04
N SER A 71 -3.61 8.15 10.08
CA SER A 71 -4.90 8.83 10.25
C SER A 71 -4.80 10.26 10.81
N GLY A 72 -3.63 10.75 11.22
CA GLY A 72 -3.41 12.10 11.75
C GLY A 72 -4.00 12.34 13.15
N THR A 73 -5.22 11.86 13.42
CA THR A 73 -5.95 12.04 14.70
C THR A 73 -6.13 10.76 15.51
N GLU A 74 -6.00 9.59 14.86
CA GLU A 74 -6.17 8.28 15.49
C GLU A 74 -4.93 7.42 15.23
N PRO A 75 -4.61 6.47 16.12
CA PRO A 75 -3.53 5.51 15.91
C PRO A 75 -3.96 4.46 14.87
N VAL A 76 -4.21 4.89 13.64
CA VAL A 76 -4.71 4.06 12.53
C VAL A 76 -3.84 4.29 11.30
N PHE A 77 -3.41 3.20 10.67
CA PHE A 77 -2.87 3.18 9.32
C PHE A 77 -3.92 2.71 8.32
N ARG A 78 -4.00 3.40 7.19
CA ARG A 78 -4.81 3.02 6.04
C ARG A 78 -3.91 2.39 5.00
N VAL A 79 -4.26 1.19 4.58
CA VAL A 79 -3.65 0.47 3.47
C VAL A 79 -4.59 0.54 2.28
N TYR A 80 -4.08 1.01 1.16
CA TYR A 80 -4.74 1.03 -0.13
C TYR A 80 -3.96 0.12 -1.06
N ALA A 81 -4.63 -0.72 -1.83
CA ALA A 81 -3.96 -1.58 -2.80
C ALA A 81 -4.78 -1.66 -4.07
N GLU A 82 -4.11 -1.73 -5.21
CA GLU A 82 -4.74 -2.00 -6.49
C GLU A 82 -3.85 -2.93 -7.32
N ALA A 83 -4.48 -3.87 -8.01
CA ALA A 83 -3.80 -4.83 -8.86
C ALA A 83 -4.70 -5.36 -9.99
N HIS A 84 -4.07 -5.98 -10.98
CA HIS A 84 -4.74 -6.52 -12.17
C HIS A 84 -5.52 -7.83 -11.94
N THR A 85 -5.34 -8.49 -10.79
CA THR A 85 -6.08 -9.72 -10.45
C THR A 85 -6.41 -9.77 -8.97
N PRO A 86 -7.45 -10.52 -8.55
CA PRO A 86 -7.78 -10.70 -7.13
C PRO A 86 -6.65 -11.35 -6.34
N LYS A 87 -5.96 -12.34 -6.93
CA LYS A 87 -4.80 -12.99 -6.32
C LYS A 87 -3.70 -11.98 -6.04
N ARG A 88 -3.38 -11.14 -7.04
CA ARG A 88 -2.36 -10.10 -6.90
C ARG A 88 -2.75 -9.08 -5.85
N LEU A 89 -4.02 -8.67 -5.82
CA LEU A 89 -4.53 -7.77 -4.79
C LEU A 89 -4.35 -8.36 -3.38
N ALA A 90 -4.61 -9.65 -3.19
CA ALA A 90 -4.42 -10.31 -1.91
C ALA A 90 -2.94 -10.33 -1.48
N GLU A 91 -2.01 -10.60 -2.40
CA GLU A 91 -0.56 -10.51 -2.16
C GLU A 91 -0.13 -9.09 -1.77
N MET A 92 -0.68 -8.07 -2.43
CA MET A 92 -0.42 -6.66 -2.13
C MET A 92 -0.93 -6.26 -0.75
N VAL A 93 -2.13 -6.71 -0.39
CA VAL A 93 -2.69 -6.50 0.96
C VAL A 93 -1.83 -7.18 2.03
N ASP A 94 -1.37 -8.40 1.78
CA ASP A 94 -0.47 -9.11 2.70
C ASP A 94 0.88 -8.41 2.86
N ALA A 95 1.46 -7.91 1.75
CA ALA A 95 2.66 -7.08 1.79
C ALA A 95 2.45 -5.83 2.65
N GLY A 96 1.32 -5.13 2.47
CA GLY A 96 0.95 -3.99 3.31
C GLY A 96 0.85 -4.34 4.79
N LYS A 97 0.20 -5.46 5.14
CA LYS A 97 0.14 -5.95 6.54
C LYS A 97 1.53 -6.20 7.13
N LYS A 98 2.40 -6.88 6.38
CA LYS A 98 3.79 -7.14 6.80
C LYS A 98 4.57 -5.84 7.00
N MET A 99 4.34 -4.85 6.13
CA MET A 99 4.95 -3.53 6.28
C MET A 99 4.53 -2.83 7.57
N LEU A 100 3.25 -2.90 7.94
CA LEU A 100 2.76 -2.34 9.20
C LEU A 100 3.39 -3.02 10.44
N GLN A 101 3.80 -4.27 10.31
CA GLN A 101 4.56 -5.00 11.35
C GLN A 101 6.06 -4.71 11.29
N GLY A 102 6.52 -3.81 10.42
CA GLY A 102 7.94 -3.51 10.24
C GLY A 102 8.73 -4.60 9.53
N LYS A 103 8.08 -5.50 8.79
CA LYS A 103 8.72 -6.63 8.07
C LYS A 103 8.82 -6.30 6.58
N PHE A 104 9.94 -5.70 6.17
CA PHE A 104 10.27 -5.37 4.78
C PHE A 104 11.74 -4.93 4.65
#